data_AF-A0A1E8B8W3-F1
#
_entry.id   AF-A0A1E8B8W3-F1
#
_cell.length_a   1.000
_cell.length_b   1.000
_cell.length_c   1.000
_cell.angle_alpha   90.00
_cell.angle_beta   90.00
_cell.angle_gamma   90.00
#
_symmetry.space_group_name_H-M   'P 1'
#
loop_
_entity.id
_entity.type
_entity.pdbx_description
1 polymer ?
#
loop_
_entity_poly.entity_id
_entity_poly.type
_entity_poly.pdbx_seq_one_letter_code
_entity_poly.pdbx_strand_id
1 'polypeptide(L)' 'MNTHRVGIHHIEFWVANLEESISFYDTLFSIIGWRKLNEVAYSTGESEMYFKEVDEEIVRTLGP' A
#
# COMPACT_ATOMS: atom_id res chain seq x y z
N MET A 1 -28.74 -0.13 -4.68
CA MET A 1 -27.99 -0.11 -5.96
C MET A 1 -26.51 -0.12 -5.60
N ASN A 2 -25.80 -1.23 -5.81
CA ASN A 2 -24.35 -1.27 -5.60
C ASN A 2 -23.69 -0.60 -6.81
N THR A 3 -23.50 0.71 -6.72
CA THR A 3 -22.65 1.45 -7.65
C THR A 3 -21.20 1.17 -7.26
N HIS A 4 -20.63 0.07 -7.76
CA HIS A 4 -19.18 -0.08 -7.74
C HIS A 4 -18.60 1.12 -8.50
N ARG A 5 -17.97 2.05 -7.78
CA ARG A 5 -17.32 3.22 -8.39
C ARG A 5 -16.19 2.70 -9.26
N VAL A 6 -16.16 3.15 -10.51
CA VAL A 6 -15.09 2.81 -11.45
C VAL A 6 -13.82 3.54 -11.00
N GLY A 7 -12.72 2.81 -10.81
CA GLY A 7 -11.46 3.35 -10.29
C GLY A 7 -10.51 2.23 -9.87
N ILE A 8 -9.36 2.61 -9.30
CA ILE A 8 -8.42 1.65 -8.71
C ILE A 8 -9.05 1.11 -7.43
N HIS A 9 -9.40 -0.18 -7.42
CA HIS A 9 -9.95 -0.83 -6.24
C HIS A 9 -8.86 -1.09 -5.19
N HIS A 10 -7.70 -1.57 -5.63
CA HIS A 10 -6.57 -1.79 -4.74
C HIS A 10 -5.23 -1.65 -5.45
N ILE A 11 -4.18 -1.41 -4.66
CA ILE A 11 -2.77 -1.42 -5.04
C ILE A 11 -2.02 -2.33 -4.07
N GLU A 12 -1.16 -3.21 -4.58
CA GLU A 12 -0.26 -4.02 -3.75
C GLU A 12 1.19 -3.58 -4.02
N PHE A 13 1.91 -3.24 -2.96
CA PHE A 13 3.34 -2.98 -3.00
C PHE A 13 4.13 -4.17 -2.47
N TRP A 14 5.06 -4.64 -3.29
CA TRP A 14 6.10 -5.55 -2.86
C TRP A 14 7.27 -4.75 -2.31
N VAL A 15 7.67 -5.06 -1.08
CA VAL A 15 8.67 -4.30 -0.33
C VAL A 15 9.81 -5.19 0.13
N ALA A 16 11.00 -4.60 0.25
CA ALA A 16 12.20 -5.28 0.72
C ALA A 16 12.15 -5.62 2.22
N ASN A 17 11.51 -4.74 2.99
CA ASN A 17 11.38 -4.83 4.44
C ASN A 17 10.01 -4.28 4.83
N LEU A 18 9.16 -5.13 5.41
CA LEU A 18 7.80 -4.77 5.77
C LEU A 18 7.77 -3.74 6.88
N GLU A 19 8.57 -3.95 7.93
CA GLU A 19 8.55 -3.12 9.13
C GLU A 19 8.93 -1.66 8.82
N GLU A 20 10.02 -1.46 8.07
CA GLU A 20 10.47 -0.14 7.61
C GLU A 20 9.39 0.52 6.73
N SER A 21 8.81 -0.24 5.81
CA SER A 21 7.77 0.27 4.91
C SER A 21 6.52 0.69 5.68
N ILE A 22 6.02 -0.15 6.59
CA ILE A 22 4.84 0.15 7.41
C ILE A 22 5.11 1.36 8.30
N SER A 23 6.28 1.50 8.90
CA SER A 23 6.64 2.68 9.71
C SER A 23 6.59 3.97 8.89
N PHE A 24 7.14 3.94 7.67
CA PHE A 24 7.08 5.06 6.74
C PHE A 24 5.64 5.41 6.35
N TYR A 25 4.87 4.41 5.90
CA TYR A 25 3.51 4.63 5.41
C TYR A 25 2.51 4.94 6.52
N ASP A 26 2.68 4.43 7.74
CA ASP A 26 1.88 4.82 8.91
C ASP A 26 1.94 6.33 9.12
N THR A 27 3.16 6.90 9.07
CA THR A 27 3.36 8.34 9.24
C THR A 27 2.70 9.10 8.10
N LEU A 28 2.98 8.74 6.84
CA LEU A 28 2.42 9.42 5.66
C LEU A 28 0.88 9.37 5.65
N PHE A 29 0.30 8.20 5.86
CA PHE A 29 -1.13 7.95 5.77
C PHE A 29 -1.91 8.58 6.90
N SER A 30 -1.32 8.70 8.09
CA SER A 30 -1.91 9.48 9.18
C SER A 30 -2.09 10.97 8.82
N ILE A 31 -1.19 11.53 8.01
CA ILE A 31 -1.23 12.94 7.60
C ILE A 31 -2.29 13.17 6.51
N ILE A 32 -2.46 12.23 5.58
CA ILE A 32 -3.36 12.39 4.43
C ILE A 32 -4.75 11.77 4.64
N GLY A 33 -5.06 11.32 5.86
CA GLY A 33 -6.40 10.85 6.25
C GLY A 33 -6.74 9.44 5.76
N TRP A 34 -5.74 8.63 5.43
CA TRP A 34 -5.94 7.22 5.12
C TRP A 34 -6.06 6.42 6.43
N ARG A 35 -6.96 5.44 6.46
CA ARG A 35 -7.19 4.60 7.64
C ARG A 35 -6.37 3.33 7.55
N LYS A 36 -5.73 2.93 8.65
CA LYS A 36 -5.14 1.60 8.78
C LYS A 36 -6.26 0.57 8.93
N LEU A 37 -6.24 -0.47 8.10
CA LEU A 37 -7.21 -1.58 8.15
C LEU A 37 -6.70 -2.71 9.04
N ASN A 38 -5.41 -3.04 8.90
CA ASN A 38 -4.70 -4.03 9.68
C ASN A 38 -3.20 -3.70 9.67
N GLU A 39 -2.36 -4.60 10.15
CA GLU A 39 -0.91 -4.39 10.27
C GLU A 39 -0.21 -4.06 8.94
N VAL A 40 -0.77 -4.51 7.80
CA VAL A 40 -0.15 -4.45 6.48
C VAL A 40 -1.02 -3.78 5.42
N ALA A 41 -2.13 -3.14 5.81
CA ALA A 41 -3.09 -2.60 4.86
C ALA A 41 -3.74 -1.28 5.31
N TYR A 42 -4.07 -0.45 4.32
CA TYR A 42 -4.68 0.87 4.50
C TYR A 42 -5.82 1.10 3.52
N SER A 43 -6.65 2.10 3.78
CA SER A 43 -7.79 2.42 2.94
C SER A 43 -8.13 3.91 2.91
N THR A 44 -8.66 4.37 1.77
CA THR A 44 -9.29 5.70 1.63
C THR A 44 -10.78 5.68 1.94
N GLY A 45 -11.37 4.50 2.17
CA GLY A 45 -12.81 4.28 2.10
C GLY A 45 -13.30 3.75 0.76
N GLU A 46 -12.54 3.98 -0.31
CA GLU A 46 -12.89 3.58 -1.69
C GLU A 46 -11.85 2.66 -2.33
N SER A 47 -10.57 2.87 -1.99
CA SER A 47 -9.44 2.07 -2.44
C SER A 47 -8.70 1.50 -1.25
N GLU A 48 -8.02 0.39 -1.47
CA GLU A 48 -7.20 -0.28 -0.47
C GLU A 48 -5.74 -0.40 -0.93
N MET A 49 -4.82 -0.34 0.02
CA MET A 49 -3.39 -0.53 -0.26
C MET A 49 -2.82 -1.59 0.65
N TYR A 50 -2.07 -2.52 0.06
CA TYR A 50 -1.51 -3.69 0.71
C TYR A 50 0.01 -3.71 0.58
N PHE A 51 0.69 -4.17 1.63
CA PHE A 51 2.13 -4.33 1.65
C PHE A 51 2.48 -5.80 1.85
N LYS A 52 3.39 -6.29 1.02
CA LYS A 52 3.91 -7.66 1.11
C LYS A 52 5.42 -7.63 1.03
N GLU A 53 6.08 -8.18 2.04
CA GLU A 53 7.51 -8.43 1.94
C GLU A 53 7.77 -9.59 0.99
N VAL A 54 8.69 -9.38 0.07
CA VAL A 54 9.14 -10.40 -0.87
C VAL A 54 10.65 -10.45 -0.86
N ASP A 55 11.18 -11.66 -0.81
CA ASP A 55 12.61 -11.94 -0.97
C ASP A 55 12.91 -12.14 -2.45
N GLU A 56 12.70 -11.08 -3.23
CA GLU A 56 13.09 -11.02 -4.64
C GLU A 56 14.29 -10.09 -4.81
N GLU A 57 15.17 -10.41 -5.75
CA GLU A 57 16.30 -9.55 -6.10
C GLU A 57 15.74 -8.21 -6.61
N ILE A 58 15.80 -7.18 -5.77
CA ILE A 58 15.40 -5.83 -6.17
C ILE A 58 16.43 -5.32 -7.17
N VAL A 59 16.15 -5.52 -8.45
CA VAL A 59 16.97 -4.98 -9.52
C VAL A 59 16.71 -3.48 -9.60
N ARG A 60 17.59 -2.68 -8.99
CA ARG A 60 17.55 -1.21 -9.09
C ARG A 60 17.98 -0.77 -10.48
N THR A 61 17.06 -0.86 -11.43
CA THR A 61 17.22 -0.27 -12.76
C THR A 61 16.56 1.10 -12.80
N LEU A 62 17.05 2.00 -13.66
CA LEU A 62 16.36 3.26 -13.96
C LEU A 62 15.22 3.07 -14.98
N GLY A 63 14.78 1.83 -15.20
CA GLY A 63 14.03 1.38 -16.38
C GLY A 63 14.87 0.41 -17.23
N PRO A 64 14.30 -0.14 -18.33
CA PRO A 64 15.13 -0.78 -19.37
C PRO A 64 16.24 0.15 -19.87
#